data_AF-A0A3C1NYJ4-F1
#
_entry.id   AF-A0A3C1NYJ4-F1
#
_cell.length_a   1.000
_cell.length_b   1.000
_cell.length_c   1.000
_cell.angle_alpha   90.00
_cell.angle_beta   90.00
_cell.angle_gamma   90.00
#
_symmetry.space_group_name_H-M   'P 1'
#
loop_
_entity.id
_entity.type
_entity.pdbx_description
1 polymer ?
#
loop_
_entity_poly.entity_id
_entity_poly.type
_entity_poly.pdbx_seq_one_letter_code
_entity_poly.pdbx_strand_id
1 'polypeptide(L)' 'MVVTPSRPARQKGARPVWLGWTSDPRTLDDVISWVLGGGPGAATMPTALSLNVFRPQKRERPQKRGKRSA' A
#
# COMPACT_ATOMS: atom_id res chain seq x y z
N MET A 1 -6.14 -6.04 0.98
CA MET A 1 -5.54 -6.00 -0.37
C MET A 1 -4.36 -5.04 -0.40
N VAL A 2 -3.37 -5.26 -1.28
CA VAL A 2 -2.24 -4.32 -1.50
C VAL A 2 -2.27 -3.84 -2.93
N VAL A 3 -2.24 -2.53 -3.14
CA VAL A 3 -2.12 -1.92 -4.47
C VAL A 3 -0.71 -1.38 -4.63
N THR A 4 0.04 -1.96 -5.57
CA THR A 4 1.40 -1.53 -5.85
C THR A 4 1.43 -0.46 -6.92
N PRO A 5 2.21 0.62 -6.75
CA PRO A 5 2.38 1.63 -7.78
C PRO A 5 3.01 1.06 -9.07
N SER A 6 2.62 1.63 -10.20
CA SER A 6 3.21 1.35 -11.51
C SER A 6 4.70 1.76 -11.56
N ARG A 7 5.45 1.29 -12.56
CA ARG A 7 6.88 1.62 -12.69
C ARG A 7 7.15 3.13 -12.73
N PRO A 8 6.44 3.93 -13.56
CA PRO A 8 6.65 5.38 -13.58
C PRO A 8 6.28 6.05 -12.26
N ALA A 9 5.20 5.61 -11.60
CA ALA A 9 4.81 6.15 -10.29
C ALA A 9 5.86 5.85 -9.21
N ARG A 10 6.45 4.64 -9.21
CA ARG A 10 7.54 4.28 -8.29
C ARG A 10 8.77 5.15 -8.47
N GLN A 11 9.15 5.46 -9.71
CA GLN A 11 10.28 6.35 -10.01
C GLN A 11 10.05 7.76 -9.46
N LYS A 12 8.80 8.22 -9.43
CA LYS A 12 8.39 9.49 -8.80
C LYS A 12 8.22 9.41 -7.27
N GLY A 13 8.57 8.27 -6.66
CA GLY A 13 8.54 8.10 -5.21
C GLY A 13 7.26 7.45 -4.65
N ALA A 14 6.28 7.08 -5.48
CA ALA A 14 5.04 6.46 -4.99
C ALA A 14 5.31 5.17 -4.19
N ARG A 15 4.49 4.95 -3.17
CA ARG A 15 4.59 3.80 -2.24
C ARG A 15 3.36 2.90 -2.35
N PRO A 16 3.48 1.60 -2.03
CA PRO A 16 2.32 0.70 -1.95
C PRO A 16 1.30 1.20 -0.93
N VAL A 17 0.01 1.03 -1.26
CA VAL A 17 -1.11 1.32 -0.36
C VAL A 17 -1.72 0.00 0.10
N TRP A 18 -1.94 -0.09 1.40
CA TRP A 18 -2.53 -1.26 2.04
C TRP A 18 -3.97 -0.94 2.42
N LEU A 19 -4.91 -1.72 1.89
CA LEU A 19 -6.34 -1.55 2.09
C LEU A 19 -6.88 -2.71 2.93
N GLY A 20 -7.44 -2.38 4.09
CA GLY A 20 -8.10 -3.29 5.00
C GLY A 20 -9.53 -3.51 4.54
N TRP A 21 -9.96 -4.77 4.51
CA TRP A 21 -11.36 -5.15 4.28
C TRP A 21 -11.97 -4.68 2.95
N THR A 22 -11.57 -5.30 1.84
CA THR A 22 -12.16 -5.07 0.50
C THR A 22 -13.20 -6.14 0.12
N SER A 23 -13.96 -6.66 1.09
CA SER A 23 -14.95 -7.72 0.82
C SER A 23 -16.26 -7.19 0.22
N ASP A 24 -16.50 -5.88 0.32
CA ASP A 24 -17.66 -5.21 -0.25
C ASP A 24 -17.45 -4.92 -1.75
N PRO A 25 -18.39 -5.31 -2.64
CA PRO A 25 -18.27 -5.08 -4.08
C PRO A 25 -18.11 -3.61 -4.48
N ARG A 26 -18.78 -2.67 -3.81
CA ARG A 26 -18.68 -1.23 -4.15
C ARG A 26 -17.27 -0.71 -3.86
N THR A 27 -16.70 -1.14 -2.75
CA THR A 27 -15.30 -0.85 -2.40
C THR A 27 -14.34 -1.41 -3.46
N LEU A 28 -14.64 -2.57 -4.04
CA LEU A 28 -13.83 -3.16 -5.11
C LEU A 28 -13.93 -2.36 -6.41
N ASP A 29 -15.12 -1.89 -6.80
CA ASP A 29 -15.31 -1.04 -7.97
C ASP A 29 -14.52 0.27 -7.87
N ASP A 30 -14.51 0.89 -6.68
CA ASP A 30 -13.69 2.06 -6.40
C ASP A 30 -12.19 1.76 -6.55
N VAL A 31 -11.72 0.60 -6.07
CA VAL A 31 -10.32 0.16 -6.26
C VAL A 31 -10.01 -0.04 -7.73
N ILE A 32 -10.89 -0.70 -8.49
CA ILE A 32 -10.72 -0.95 -9.92
C ILE A 32 -10.62 0.38 -10.67
N SER A 33 -11.58 1.29 -10.44
CA SER A 33 -11.60 2.62 -11.05
C SER A 33 -10.32 3.39 -10.76
N TRP A 34 -9.86 3.38 -9.50
CA TRP A 34 -8.62 4.03 -9.10
C TRP A 34 -7.37 3.41 -9.76
N VAL A 35 -7.30 2.08 -9.83
CA VAL A 35 -6.19 1.36 -10.48
C VAL A 35 -6.16 1.63 -11.98
N LEU A 36 -7.31 1.65 -12.66
CA LEU A 36 -7.42 2.00 -14.07
C LEU A 36 -7.00 3.45 -14.33
N GLY A 37 -7.24 4.36 -13.38
CA GLY A 37 -6.71 5.73 -13.41
C GLY A 37 -5.18 5.83 -13.21
N GLY A 38 -4.51 4.74 -12.82
CA GLY A 38 -3.06 4.68 -12.60
C GLY A 38 -2.65 4.33 -11.17
N GLY A 39 -3.60 4.33 -10.22
CA GLY A 39 -3.38 3.87 -8.86
C GLY A 39 -2.44 4.76 -8.01
N PRO A 40 -1.74 4.19 -7.02
CA PRO A 40 -0.96 4.95 -6.04
C PRO A 40 0.08 5.89 -6.67
N GLY A 41 -0.04 7.18 -6.35
CA GLY A 41 0.87 8.22 -6.81
C GLY A 41 0.75 8.61 -8.28
N ALA A 42 -0.25 8.07 -9.00
CA ALA A 42 -0.58 8.47 -10.37
C ALA A 42 -2.03 8.95 -10.51
N ALA A 43 -2.97 8.34 -9.78
CA ALA A 43 -4.36 8.79 -9.66
C ALA A 43 -4.68 9.27 -8.24
N THR A 44 -5.55 10.28 -8.14
CA THR A 44 -6.11 10.72 -6.87
C THR A 44 -6.87 9.57 -6.23
N MET A 45 -6.51 9.25 -4.98
CA MET A 45 -7.20 8.21 -4.22
C MET A 45 -8.61 8.70 -3.84
N PRO A 46 -9.68 7.92 -4.14
CA PRO A 46 -11.02 8.24 -3.68
C PRO A 46 -11.11 8.35 -2.15
N THR A 47 -11.88 9.32 -1.65
CA THR A 47 -12.08 9.51 -0.21
C THR A 47 -12.66 8.27 0.46
N ALA A 48 -13.56 7.54 -0.21
CA ALA A 48 -14.12 6.29 0.30
C ALA A 48 -13.05 5.22 0.55
N LEU A 49 -12.06 5.07 -0.35
CA LEU A 49 -10.96 4.14 -0.16
C LEU A 49 -10.00 4.55 0.96
N SER A 50 -9.88 5.85 1.24
CA SER A 50 -8.97 6.36 2.28
C SER A 50 -9.29 5.82 3.67
N LEU A 51 -10.57 5.54 3.95
CA LEU A 51 -11.05 4.98 5.21
C LEU A 51 -10.54 3.56 5.45
N ASN A 52 -10.21 2.85 4.37
CA ASN A 52 -9.71 1.49 4.40
C ASN A 52 -8.17 1.43 4.45
N VAL A 53 -7.47 2.57 4.42
CA VAL A 53 -6.01 2.57 4.42
C VAL A 53 -5.48 2.21 5.81
N PHE A 54 -4.63 1.19 5.86
CA PHE A 54 -3.90 0.84 7.08
C PHE A 54 -2.40 0.79 6.83
N ARG A 55 -1.61 0.80 7.91
CA ARG A 55 -0.16 0.60 7.83
C ARG A 55 0.16 -0.81 8.35
N PRO A 56 0.78 -1.69 7.56
CA PRO A 56 1.24 -2.97 8.08
C PRO A 56 2.29 -2.70 9.16
N GLN A 57 2.18 -3.40 10.29
CA GLN A 57 3.25 -3.37 11.29
C GLN A 57 4.52 -3.95 10.66
N LYS A 58 5.62 -3.19 10.72
CA LYS A 58 6.92 -3.65 10.26
C LYS A 58 7.37 -4.76 11.21
N ARG A 59 7.45 -6.01 10.72
CA ARG A 59 8.11 -7.08 11.50
C ARG A 59 9.55 -6.64 11.77
N GLU A 60 9.92 -6.50 13.04
CA GLU A 60 11.30 -6.31 13.42
C GLU A 60 12.10 -7.53 12.94
N ARG A 61 13.18 -7.28 12.21
CA ARG A 61 14.12 -8.35 11.89
C ARG A 61 14.83 -8.71 13.19
N PRO A 62 14.91 -10.00 13.58
CA PRO A 62 15.65 -10.38 14.77
C PRO A 62 17.08 -9.83 14.66
N GLN A 63 17.42 -8.92 15.57
CA GLN A 63 18.75 -8.34 15.69
C GLN A 63 19.73 -9.50 15.85
N LYS A 64 20.64 -9.72 14.88
CA LYS A 64 21.74 -10.66 15.08
C LYS A 64 22.52 -10.18 16.29
N ARG A 65 22.38 -10.89 17.40
CA ARG A 65 23.09 -10.64 18.66
C ARG A 65 24.58 -10.73 18.35
N GLY A 66 25.23 -9.58 18.24
CA GLY A 66 26.67 -9.50 18.06
C GLY A 66 27.34 -10.25 19.21
N LYS A 67 28.16 -11.24 18.88
CA LYS A 67 29.05 -11.88 19.84
C LYS A 67 29.93 -10.77 20.40
N ARG A 68 29.75 -10.43 21.68
CA ARG A 68 30.70 -9.62 22.43
C ARG A 68 31.97 -10.46 22.53
N SER A 69 32.99 -10.09 21.77
CA SER A 69 34.38 -10.46 22.02
C SER A 69 35.02 -9.32 22.79
N ALA A 70 35.37 -9.58 24.05
CA ALA A 70 36.49 -9.00 24.80
C ALA A 70 36.59 -9.77 26.12
#